data_AF-A0A7J3VMU6-F1
#
_entry.id   AF-A0A7J3VMU6-F1
#
_cell.length_a   1.000
_cell.length_b   1.000
_cell.length_c   1.000
_cell.angle_alpha   90.00
_cell.angle_beta   90.00
_cell.angle_gamma   90.00
#
_symmetry.space_group_name_H-M   'P 1'
#
loop_
_entity.id
_entity.type
_entity.pdbx_description
1 polymer ?
#
loop_
_entity_poly.entity_id
_entity_poly.type
_entity_poly.pdbx_seq_one_letter_code
_entity_poly.pdbx_strand_id
1 'polypeptide(L)' 'MDLRILVIGAVLIAVGITVGTLFGNIVRSGPLEEFNTARGLAQIGTLIAGIGTLMVLVSFGLKRRRSPYGPGKGRAI' A
#
# COMPACT_ATOMS: atom_id res chain seq x y z
N MET A 1 16.38 2.72 -8.75
CA MET A 1 15.14 2.76 -7.94
C MET A 1 15.60 2.48 -6.53
N ASP A 2 15.49 3.44 -5.62
CA ASP A 2 15.91 3.22 -4.23
C ASP A 2 15.06 2.08 -3.65
N LEU A 3 15.68 0.91 -3.51
CA LEU A 3 15.09 -0.30 -2.91
C LEU A 3 14.33 0.05 -1.63
N ARG A 4 14.83 1.06 -0.91
CA ARG A 4 14.23 1.70 0.26
C ARG A 4 12.75 2.07 0.08
N ILE A 5 12.36 2.74 -1.00
CA ILE A 5 10.96 3.19 -1.21
C ILE A 5 10.03 1.99 -1.44
N LEU A 6 10.50 0.98 -2.16
CA LEU A 6 9.73 -0.23 -2.43
C LEU A 6 9.57 -1.07 -1.15
N VAL A 7 10.62 -1.15 -0.33
CA VAL A 7 10.58 -1.80 0.99
C VAL A 7 9.63 -1.08 1.94
N ILE A 8 9.70 0.26 2.02
CA ILE A 8 8.80 1.06 2.86
C ILE A 8 7.34 0.86 2.44
N GLY A 9 7.05 0.93 1.14
CA GLY A 9 5.71 0.69 0.61
C GLY A 9 5.19 -0.71 0.93
N ALA A 10 6.02 -1.75 0.75
CA ALA A 10 5.66 -3.13 1.07
C ALA A 10 5.39 -3.34 2.58
N VAL A 11 6.19 -2.73 3.45
CA VAL A 11 6.00 -2.79 4.91
C VAL A 11 4.68 -2.11 5.31
N LEU A 12 4.37 -0.95 4.75
CA LEU A 12 3.11 -0.25 5.03
C LEU A 12 1.88 -1.07 4.60
N ILE A 13 1.96 -1.77 3.46
CA ILE A 13 0.90 -2.68 3.01
C ILE A 13 0.74 -3.84 4.00
N ALA A 14 1.84 -4.49 4.41
CA ALA A 14 1.79 -5.61 5.33
C ALA A 14 1.20 -5.21 6.70
N VAL A 15 1.61 -4.07 7.24
CA VAL A 15 1.07 -3.53 8.50
C VAL A 15 -0.42 -3.20 8.36
N GLY A 16 -0.81 -2.51 7.30
CA GLY A 16 -2.20 -2.11 7.09
C GLY A 16 -3.15 -3.31 6.90
N ILE A 17 -2.72 -4.36 6.18
CA ILE A 17 -3.49 -5.61 6.03
C ILE A 17 -3.63 -6.33 7.38
N THR A 18 -2.55 -6.40 8.15
CA THR A 18 -2.54 -7.07 9.47
C THR A 18 -3.51 -6.37 10.43
N VAL A 19 -3.44 -5.04 10.52
CA VAL A 19 -4.37 -4.25 11.34
C VAL A 19 -5.80 -4.38 10.82
N GLY A 20 -6.02 -4.27 9.51
CA GLY A 20 -7.36 -4.38 8.91
C GLY A 20 -8.02 -5.75 9.16
N THR A 21 -7.25 -6.84 9.08
CA THR A 21 -7.78 -8.20 9.30
C THR A 21 -8.03 -8.51 10.77
N LEU A 22 -7.11 -8.12 11.66
CA LEU A 22 -7.29 -8.29 13.12
C LEU A 22 -8.50 -7.50 13.63
N PHE A 23 -8.55 -6.20 13.34
CA PHE A 23 -9.65 -5.36 13.82
C PHE A 23 -10.95 -5.64 13.05
N GLY A 24 -10.90 -6.01 11.77
CA GLY A 24 -12.09 -6.45 11.02
C GLY A 24 -12.74 -7.70 11.60
N ASN A 25 -11.95 -8.65 12.11
CA ASN A 25 -12.47 -9.83 12.80
C ASN A 25 -13.08 -9.46 14.16
N ILE A 26 -12.44 -8.58 14.94
CA ILE A 26 -12.96 -8.09 16.23
C ILE A 26 -14.30 -7.36 16.06
N VAL A 27 -14.45 -6.54 15.02
CA VAL A 27 -15.71 -5.86 14.68
C VAL A 27 -16.86 -6.85 14.41
N ARG A 28 -16.56 -8.06 13.89
CA ARG A 28 -17.58 -9.07 13.59
C ARG A 28 -18.04 -9.88 14.80
N SER A 29 -17.23 -9.97 15.85
CA SER A 29 -17.47 -10.88 16.98
C SER A 29 -17.50 -10.22 18.36
N GLY A 30 -17.19 -8.91 18.46
CA GLY A 30 -17.07 -8.18 19.74
C GLY A 30 -18.35 -7.46 20.20
N PRO A 31 -18.42 -7.07 21.49
CA PRO A 31 -19.53 -6.28 22.05
C PRO A 31 -19.70 -4.92 21.37
N LEU A 32 -20.92 -4.37 21.37
CA LEU A 32 -21.27 -3.09 20.72
C LEU A 32 -20.38 -1.90 21.15
N GLU A 33 -19.87 -1.90 22.38
CA GLU A 33 -18.97 -0.85 22.89
C GLU A 33 -17.59 -0.86 22.21
N GLU A 34 -17.08 -2.04 21.82
CA GLU A 34 -15.80 -2.16 21.12
C GLU A 34 -15.94 -1.93 19.61
N PHE A 35 -17.17 -1.94 19.10
CA PHE A 35 -17.46 -1.85 17.66
C PHE A 35 -17.00 -0.51 17.06
N ASN A 36 -17.27 0.61 17.73
CA ASN A 36 -16.87 1.94 17.22
C ASN A 36 -15.34 2.11 17.23
N THR A 37 -14.67 1.67 18.29
CA THR A 37 -13.21 1.76 18.43
C THR A 37 -12.51 0.83 17.43
N ALA A 38 -12.97 -0.41 17.30
CA ALA A 38 -12.42 -1.38 16.38
C ALA A 38 -12.66 -0.97 14.91
N ARG A 39 -13.81 -0.34 14.60
CA ARG A 39 -14.08 0.21 13.26
C ARG A 39 -13.16 1.39 12.91
N GLY A 40 -12.89 2.27 13.88
CA GLY A 40 -11.92 3.35 13.70
C GLY A 40 -10.50 2.84 13.43
N LEU A 41 -10.05 1.82 14.19
CA LEU A 41 -8.75 1.19 14.00
C LEU A 41 -8.64 0.44 12.67
N ALA A 42 -9.69 -0.27 12.27
CA ALA A 42 -9.76 -0.92 10.97
C ALA A 42 -9.65 0.08 9.81
N GLN A 43 -10.32 1.24 9.91
CA GLN A 43 -10.23 2.32 8.92
C GLN A 43 -8.81 2.90 8.81
N ILE A 44 -8.14 3.12 9.94
CA ILE A 44 -6.75 3.60 9.95
C ILE A 44 -5.83 2.57 9.28
N GLY A 45 -5.99 1.28 9.60
CA GLY A 45 -5.26 0.21 8.94
C GLY A 45 -5.46 0.18 7.43
N THR A 46 -6.70 0.41 6.97
CA THR A 46 -7.00 0.45 5.53
C THR A 46 -6.42 1.68 4.83
N LEU A 47 -6.42 2.85 5.49
CA LEU A 47 -5.79 4.06 4.96
C LEU A 47 -4.27 3.88 4.79
N ILE A 48 -3.61 3.30 5.80
CA ILE A 48 -2.17 3.02 5.76
C ILE A 48 -1.84 2.02 4.63
N ALA A 49 -2.63 0.94 4.50
CA ALA A 49 -2.48 0.00 3.39
C ALA A 49 -2.67 0.68 2.03
N GLY A 50 -3.64 1.60 1.93
CA GLY A 50 -3.90 2.38 0.73
C GLY A 50 -2.72 3.27 0.33
N ILE A 51 -2.12 3.98 1.28
CA ILE A 51 -0.94 4.82 1.05
C ILE A 51 0.25 3.97 0.61
N GLY A 52 0.51 2.85 1.28
CA GLY A 52 1.57 1.91 0.90
C GLY A 52 1.36 1.37 -0.52
N THR A 53 0.13 1.03 -0.87
CA THR A 53 -0.26 0.55 -2.21
C THR A 53 -0.05 1.63 -3.26
N LEU A 54 -0.46 2.87 -2.99
CA LEU A 54 -0.23 4.01 -3.89
C LEU A 54 1.25 4.29 -4.10
N MET A 55 2.07 4.24 -3.04
CA MET A 55 3.52 4.38 -3.16
C MET A 55 4.14 3.29 -4.05
N VAL A 56 3.71 2.04 -3.90
CA VAL A 56 4.16 0.92 -4.74
C VAL A 56 3.67 1.11 -6.19
N LEU A 57 2.40 1.44 -6.41
CA LEU A 57 1.82 1.67 -7.73
C LEU A 57 2.48 2.84 -8.46
N VAL A 58 2.68 3.97 -7.80
CA VAL A 58 3.39 5.13 -8.35
C VAL A 58 4.84 4.74 -8.64
N SER A 59 5.48 3.98 -7.76
CA SER A 59 6.84 3.48 -7.98
C SER A 59 6.94 2.57 -9.21
N PHE A 60 6.00 1.65 -9.42
CA PHE A 60 5.95 0.80 -10.61
C PHE A 60 5.52 1.56 -11.87
N GLY A 61 4.55 2.45 -11.77
CA GLY A 61 4.04 3.28 -12.87
C GLY A 61 5.06 4.30 -13.37
N LEU A 62 5.81 4.93 -12.46
CA LEU A 62 6.93 5.80 -12.79
C LEU A 62 8.14 5.01 -13.31
N LYS A 63 8.40 3.80 -12.80
CA LYS A 63 9.43 2.91 -13.35
C LYS A 63 9.10 2.45 -14.78
N ARG A 64 7.81 2.23 -15.08
CA ARG A 64 7.35 1.90 -16.44
C ARG A 64 7.54 3.08 -17.40
N ARG A 65 7.38 4.32 -16.95
CA ARG A 65 7.69 5.53 -17.74
C ARG A 65 9.19 5.89 -17.80
N ARG A 66 9.98 5.48 -16.80
CA ARG A 66 11.45 5.57 -16.77
C ARG A 66 12.12 4.25 -17.15
N SER A 67 11.51 3.44 -18.01
CA SER A 67 12.25 2.36 -18.66
C SER A 67 13.41 3.01 -19.42
N PRO A 68 14.67 2.61 -19.18
CA PRO A 68 15.82 3.07 -19.97
C PRO A 68 15.70 2.68 -21.46
N TYR A 69 14.76 1.81 -21.79
CA TYR A 69 14.36 1.49 -23.16
C TYR A 69 13.07 2.25 -23.49
N GLY A 70 13.23 3.46 -24.01
CA GLY A 70 12.16 4.21 -24.65
C GLY A 70 11.78 3.58 -26.00
N PRO A 71 10.51 3.63 -26.42
CA PRO A 71 10.13 3.29 -27.78
C PRO A 71 10.40 4.52 -28.67
N GLY A 72 11.48 4.47 -29.45
CA GLY A 72 11.64 5.32 -30.64
C GLY A 72 12.36 6.67 -30.48
N LYS A 73 13.69 6.63 -30.60
CA LYS A 73 14.59 7.63 -31.24
C LYS A 73 16.02 7.08 -31.04
N GLY A 74 16.67 6.47 -32.03
CA GLY A 74 17.05 7.09 -33.29
C GLY A 74 18.50 7.58 -33.20
N ARG A 75 19.47 6.73 -33.58
CA ARG A 75 20.84 7.02 -34.06
C ARG A 75 21.39 5.68 -34.55
N ALA A 76 21.32 5.40 -35.86
CA ALA A 76 22.33 5.80 -36.84
C ALA A 76 23.71 5.22 -36.48
N ILE A 77 23.91 3.95 -36.81
CA ILE A 77 25.07 3.42 -37.55
C ILE A 77 24.59 2.18 -38.31
#